data_AF-A0A3M9M694-F1
#
_entry.id   AF-A0A3M9M694-F1
#
_cell.length_a   1.000
_cell.length_b   1.000
_cell.length_c   1.000
_cell.angle_alpha   90.00
_cell.angle_beta   90.00
_cell.angle_gamma   90.00
#
_symmetry.space_group_name_H-M   'P 1'
#
loop_
_entity.id
_entity.type
_entity.pdbx_description
1 polymer ?
#
loop_
_entity_poly.entity_id
_entity_poly.type
_entity_poly.pdbx_seq_one_letter_code
_entity_poly.pdbx_strand_id
1 'polypeptide(L)' 'MAKTSKIAAQRRREQTVAKYAEKRSELKELARTAASAAERDGRPRGHLRKFGLSRVRFRQMALNGELPGVTKSSW' A
#
# COMPACT_ATOMS: atom_id res chain seq x y z
N MET A 1 3.69 -34.67 25.26
CA MET A 1 4.10 -34.88 23.84
C MET A 1 3.00 -34.36 22.93
N ALA A 2 3.32 -33.68 21.82
CA ALA A 2 2.29 -33.23 20.88
C ALA A 2 1.61 -34.43 20.20
N LYS A 3 0.29 -34.36 19.97
CA LYS A 3 -0.44 -35.42 19.28
C LYS A 3 0.15 -35.66 17.89
N THR A 4 0.29 -36.92 17.48
CA THR A 4 0.78 -37.32 16.14
C THR A 4 0.02 -36.61 15.01
N SER A 5 -1.29 -36.43 15.16
CA SER A 5 -2.13 -35.67 14.25
C SER A 5 -1.71 -34.19 14.10
N LYS A 6 -1.25 -33.56 15.18
CA LYS A 6 -0.77 -32.16 15.18
C LYS A 6 0.60 -32.04 14.51
N ILE A 7 1.48 -33.02 14.70
CA ILE A 7 2.77 -33.09 14.00
C ILE A 7 2.55 -33.23 12.49
N ALA A 8 1.63 -34.11 12.08
CA ALA A 8 1.26 -34.29 10.68
C ALA A 8 0.60 -33.05 10.05
N ALA A 9 -0.16 -32.26 10.83
CA ALA A 9 -0.73 -31.00 10.36
C ALA A 9 0.33 -29.91 10.15
N GLN A 10 1.31 -29.83 11.05
CA GLN A 10 2.42 -28.89 10.95
C GLN A 10 3.30 -29.16 9.71
N ARG A 11 3.63 -30.43 9.45
CA ARG A 11 4.35 -30.85 8.23
C ARG A 11 3.65 -30.43 6.94
N ARG A 12 2.32 -30.56 6.88
CA ARG A 12 1.51 -30.10 5.73
C ARG A 12 1.56 -28.59 5.54
N ARG A 13 1.56 -27.83 6.65
CA ARG A 13 1.76 -26.38 6.65
C ARG A 13 3.13 -26.01 6.10
N GLU A 14 4.18 -26.66 6.57
CA GLU A 14 5.56 -26.43 6.14
C GLU A 14 5.74 -26.72 4.65
N GLN A 15 5.20 -27.83 4.15
CA GLN A 15 5.19 -28.17 2.71
C GLN A 15 4.48 -27.09 1.87
N THR A 16 3.34 -26.60 2.35
CA THR A 16 2.57 -25.56 1.66
C THR A 16 3.33 -24.23 1.66
N VAL A 17 3.94 -23.86 2.80
CA VAL A 17 4.73 -22.63 2.93
C VAL A 17 5.97 -22.68 2.03
N ALA A 18 6.66 -23.82 1.99
CA ALA A 18 7.82 -24.03 1.12
C ALA A 18 7.42 -23.91 -0.37
N LYS A 19 6.32 -24.55 -0.78
CA LYS A 19 5.80 -24.50 -2.16
C LYS A 19 5.51 -23.07 -2.64
N TYR A 20 5.06 -22.19 -1.76
CA TYR A 20 4.66 -20.82 -2.12
C TYR A 20 5.60 -19.75 -1.55
N ALA A 21 6.80 -20.11 -1.09
CA ALA A 21 7.71 -19.17 -0.44
C ALA A 21 8.08 -18.00 -1.36
N GLU A 22 8.48 -18.31 -2.59
CA GLU A 22 8.90 -17.34 -3.63
C GLU A 22 7.74 -16.44 -4.07
N LYS A 23 6.61 -17.05 -4.43
CA LYS A 23 5.38 -16.32 -4.80
C LYS A 23 4.91 -15.41 -3.65
N ARG A 24 5.09 -15.82 -2.39
CA ARG A 24 4.73 -15.00 -1.22
C ARG A 24 5.70 -13.83 -1.04
N SER A 25 7.00 -13.98 -1.29
CA SER A 25 7.93 -12.85 -1.27
C SER A 25 7.60 -11.85 -2.38
N GLU A 26 7.34 -12.32 -3.60
CA GLU A 26 6.95 -11.47 -4.73
C GLU A 26 5.65 -10.70 -4.44
N LEU A 27 4.62 -11.39 -3.98
CA LEU A 27 3.35 -10.76 -3.60
C LEU A 27 3.49 -9.83 -2.40
N LYS A 28 4.42 -10.07 -1.47
CA LYS A 28 4.71 -9.16 -0.36
C LYS A 28 5.44 -7.91 -0.82
N GLU A 29 6.41 -8.03 -1.72
CA GLU A 29 7.11 -6.89 -2.30
C GLU A 29 6.16 -6.08 -3.19
N LEU A 30 5.32 -6.76 -3.98
CA LEU A 30 4.25 -6.12 -4.73
C LEU A 30 3.23 -5.48 -3.80
N ALA A 31 2.82 -6.11 -2.69
CA ALA A 31 1.93 -5.47 -1.74
C ALA A 31 2.59 -4.27 -1.02
N ARG A 32 3.90 -4.35 -0.72
CA ARG A 32 4.67 -3.25 -0.13
C ARG A 32 4.74 -2.04 -1.07
N THR A 33 4.84 -2.29 -2.37
CA THR A 33 4.95 -1.24 -3.41
C THR A 33 3.60 -0.79 -3.97
N ALA A 34 2.61 -1.68 -4.04
CA ALA A 34 1.28 -1.43 -4.58
C ALA A 34 0.30 -0.89 -3.53
N ALA A 35 0.47 -1.22 -2.24
CA ALA A 35 -0.33 -0.62 -1.18
C ALA A 35 -0.01 0.88 -0.98
N SER A 36 1.12 1.36 -1.51
CA SER A 36 1.45 2.79 -1.47
C SER A 36 1.01 3.59 -2.70
N ALA A 37 0.30 2.97 -3.67
CA ALA A 37 -0.12 3.67 -4.89
C ALA A 37 -1.41 4.50 -4.71
N ALA A 38 -2.29 4.13 -3.78
CA ALA A 38 -3.39 4.99 -3.33
C ALA A 38 -2.90 6.12 -2.39
N GLU A 39 -1.60 6.17 -2.17
CA GLU A 39 -0.91 6.65 -0.98
C GLU A 39 0.22 7.60 -1.36
N ARG A 40 0.00 8.58 -2.25
CA ARG A 40 0.98 9.69 -2.37
C ARG A 40 1.14 10.51 -1.07
N ASP A 41 0.40 10.18 0.00
CA ASP A 41 0.49 10.80 1.33
C ASP A 41 -0.10 9.97 2.51
N GLY A 42 -0.79 8.83 2.28
CA GLY A 42 -1.33 7.97 3.36
C GLY A 42 -2.43 8.55 4.24
N ARG A 43 -2.89 9.77 3.95
CA ARG A 43 -3.74 10.51 4.87
C ARG A 43 -5.20 10.05 4.79
N PRO A 44 -5.79 9.50 5.87
CA PRO A 44 -7.18 9.01 5.85
C PRO A 44 -8.23 10.14 5.82
N ARG A 45 -7.82 11.41 5.98
CA ARG A 45 -8.72 12.57 6.04
C ARG A 45 -8.21 13.74 5.21
N GLY A 46 -9.15 14.52 4.66
CA GLY A 46 -8.85 15.71 3.87
C GLY A 46 -8.33 15.36 2.48
N HIS A 47 -8.98 14.39 1.83
CA HIS A 47 -8.68 13.97 0.47
C HIS A 47 -9.51 14.80 -0.53
N LEU A 48 -8.83 15.40 -1.50
CA LEU A 48 -9.46 16.16 -2.58
C LEU A 48 -9.75 15.21 -3.75
N ARG A 49 -10.99 14.72 -3.83
CA ARG A 49 -11.42 13.73 -4.83
C ARG A 49 -11.08 14.10 -6.27
N LYS A 50 -11.21 15.39 -6.64
CA LYS A 50 -10.89 15.89 -7.98
C LYS A 50 -9.43 15.68 -8.38
N PHE A 51 -8.52 15.74 -7.40
CA PHE A 51 -7.07 15.66 -7.63
C PHE A 51 -6.48 14.32 -7.18
N GLY A 52 -7.21 13.51 -6.43
CA GLY A 52 -6.71 12.25 -5.89
C GLY A 52 -5.58 12.44 -4.85
N LEU A 53 -5.49 13.63 -4.24
CA LEU A 53 -4.39 14.02 -3.35
C LEU A 53 -4.91 14.41 -1.96
N SER A 54 -4.05 14.29 -0.94
CA SER A 54 -4.29 14.95 0.34
C SER A 54 -4.22 16.47 0.19
N ARG A 55 -4.90 17.21 1.08
CA ARG A 55 -4.81 18.68 1.12
C ARG A 55 -3.37 19.23 1.26
N VAL A 56 -2.48 18.48 1.93
CA VAL A 56 -1.09 18.92 2.18
C VAL A 56 -0.28 18.76 0.90
N ARG A 57 -0.35 17.57 0.28
CA ARG A 57 0.30 17.31 -1.00
C ARG A 57 -0.22 18.24 -2.10
N PHE A 58 -1.53 18.45 -2.16
CA PHE A 58 -2.13 19.41 -3.09
C PHE A 58 -1.53 20.81 -2.93
N ARG A 59 -1.39 21.32 -1.69
CA ARG A 59 -0.77 22.63 -1.44
C ARG A 59 0.68 22.67 -1.86
N GLN A 60 1.47 21.64 -1.54
CA GLN A 60 2.88 21.58 -1.94
C GLN A 60 3.03 21.60 -3.47
N MET A 61 2.27 20.77 -4.16
CA MET A 61 2.30 20.68 -5.63
C MET A 61 1.79 21.95 -6.30
N ALA A 62 0.76 22.60 -5.74
CA ALA A 62 0.28 23.89 -6.22
C ALA A 62 1.34 24.99 -6.07
N LEU A 63 2.06 25.03 -4.94
CA LEU A 63 3.15 25.99 -4.72
C LEU A 63 4.37 25.71 -5.60
N ASN A 64 4.64 24.45 -5.89
CA ASN A 64 5.71 24.02 -6.79
C ASN A 64 5.35 24.23 -8.29
N GLY A 65 4.11 24.59 -8.61
CA GLY A 65 3.65 24.72 -10.00
C GLY A 65 3.43 23.38 -10.73
N GLU A 66 3.38 22.27 -10.00
CA GLU A 66 3.18 20.92 -10.55
C GLU A 66 1.72 20.65 -10.96
N LEU A 67 0.78 21.50 -10.53
CA LEU A 67 -0.65 21.38 -10.83
C LEU A 67 -1.07 22.38 -11.91
N PRO A 68 -1.26 21.95 -13.18
CA PRO A 68 -1.62 22.85 -14.26
C PRO A 68 -3.00 23.46 -14.03
N GLY A 69 -3.13 24.77 -14.27
CA GLY A 69 -4.38 25.50 -14.11
C GLY A 69 -4.80 25.77 -12.66
N VAL A 70 -3.95 25.46 -11.67
CA VAL A 70 -4.19 25.78 -10.27
C VAL A 70 -3.38 27.01 -9.88
N THR A 71 -4.07 28.11 -9.56
CA THR A 71 -3.46 29.34 -9.04
C THR A 71 -4.14 29.76 -7.74
N LYS A 72 -3.47 30.61 -6.96
CA LYS A 72 -4.06 31.17 -5.75
C LYS A 72 -5.19 32.12 -6.17
N SER A 73 -6.40 31.86 -5.69
CA SER A 73 -7.52 32.73 -5.99
C SER A 73 -7.43 34.04 -5.21
N SER A 74 -7.78 35.13 -5.87
CA SER A 74 -7.95 36.47 -5.31
C SER A 74 -9.21 37.08 -5.94
N TRP A 75 -10.35 36.77 -5.35
CA TRP A 75 -11.58 37.54 -5.51
C TRP A 75 -11.72 38.44 -4.28
#